data_AF-A0A7V3UP00-F1
#
_entry.id   AF-A0A7V3UP00-F1
#
_cell.length_a   1.000
_cell.length_b   1.000
_cell.length_c   1.000
_cell.angle_alpha   90.00
_cell.angle_beta   90.00
_cell.angle_gamma   90.00
#
_symmetry.space_group_name_H-M   'P 1'
#
loop_
_entity.id
_entity.type
_entity.pdbx_description
1 polymer ?
#
loop_
_entity_poly.entity_id
_entity_poly.type
_entity_poly.pdbx_seq_one_letter_code
_entity_poly.pdbx_strand_id
1 'polypeptide(L)'
;MADLPYGHPLHKFRLAVPLPERGRTRGNNFTKKDIDELVLFSLDRPEGIPSEMIPDWFIEQERGVKTEGSRWYYLWQPEWVYRWDRQKPIDALAVWVENRNPHLPALPGWEREKEGEEVLLFDLHNVHGHFTEHFARWAYKNIPNWYEQIAESLIRVFPMMKDAKIDVNDAPNGQRGKTGYIRFPNRTPLSVDHFGDGMRHTFKVLTALTALTAGVDDKRPGLFLWEDPELFMHPDTLGRLLQEVLRLTRNKAIQLFISTQSLEVVGYLTHHIQVQESYTQLQDQYRAFRLELDKGHSYVATFRFQNLKAWLTQGMDPRHWGVSDSPISYRYRQPEMAVVFPFGEGSTERVVFKFIQSKLYANASFQPFVSVGGKNNFKQQIVGIIENEVILNREVRILIFRDLDAGENGQSVAQSFQHIVM
;
A
#
# COMPACT_ATOMS: atom_id res chain seq x y z
N MET A 1 -34.18 31.73 -2.93
CA MET A 1 -34.65 31.86 -4.34
C MET A 1 -35.52 33.10 -4.58
N ALA A 2 -35.64 34.06 -3.65
CA ALA A 2 -36.61 35.15 -3.79
C ALA A 2 -36.19 36.25 -4.79
N ASP A 3 -34.88 36.48 -4.95
CA ASP A 3 -34.33 37.73 -5.48
C ASP A 3 -33.83 37.64 -6.94
N LEU A 4 -34.15 36.56 -7.66
CA LEU A 4 -33.69 36.36 -9.04
C LEU A 4 -34.59 37.10 -10.05
N PRO A 5 -34.04 37.91 -10.97
CA PRO A 5 -34.81 38.73 -11.91
C PRO A 5 -35.88 37.98 -12.71
N TYR A 6 -36.96 38.67 -13.06
CA TYR A 6 -38.04 38.10 -13.87
C TYR A 6 -37.52 37.64 -15.24
N GLY A 7 -37.61 36.33 -15.51
CA GLY A 7 -37.06 35.69 -16.70
C GLY A 7 -35.72 34.96 -16.52
N HIS A 8 -35.07 35.08 -15.35
CA HIS A 8 -33.80 34.41 -15.04
C HIS A 8 -33.88 32.88 -15.29
N PRO A 9 -32.86 32.23 -15.91
CA PRO A 9 -32.95 30.84 -16.38
C PRO A 9 -33.37 29.83 -15.30
N LEU A 10 -32.90 30.00 -14.06
CA LEU A 10 -33.21 29.10 -12.94
C LEU A 10 -34.72 29.00 -12.62
N HIS A 11 -35.54 30.01 -12.97
CA HIS A 11 -37.00 29.96 -12.81
C HIS A 11 -37.69 28.95 -13.74
N LYS A 12 -36.98 28.37 -14.72
CA LYS A 12 -37.54 27.48 -15.75
C LYS A 12 -37.29 25.99 -15.51
N PHE A 13 -36.47 25.62 -14.53
CA PHE A 13 -36.12 24.23 -14.25
C PHE A 13 -37.10 23.57 -13.26
N ARG A 14 -37.31 22.26 -13.41
CA ARG A 14 -38.00 21.41 -12.43
C ARG A 14 -37.21 20.13 -12.22
N LEU A 15 -37.15 19.69 -10.97
CA LEU A 15 -36.54 18.40 -10.58
C LEU A 15 -37.38 17.23 -11.12
N ALA A 16 -36.69 16.16 -11.55
CA ALA A 16 -37.27 14.92 -12.03
C ALA A 16 -36.72 13.72 -11.22
N VAL A 17 -37.41 12.58 -11.25
CA VAL A 17 -37.08 11.36 -10.47
C VAL A 17 -37.43 10.08 -11.30
N PRO A 18 -37.10 8.86 -10.82
CA PRO A 18 -36.27 7.82 -11.49
C PRO A 18 -37.02 6.97 -12.57
N LEU A 19 -36.44 6.11 -13.44
CA LEU A 19 -35.07 5.66 -13.81
C LEU A 19 -35.19 5.07 -15.29
N PRO A 20 -34.54 3.99 -15.84
CA PRO A 20 -33.48 3.07 -15.37
C PRO A 20 -32.32 2.70 -16.36
N GLU A 21 -31.38 1.93 -15.81
CA GLU A 21 -30.45 0.94 -16.42
C GLU A 21 -29.38 1.27 -17.53
N ARG A 22 -28.15 0.84 -17.20
CA ARG A 22 -27.02 0.37 -18.03
C ARG A 22 -26.40 1.30 -19.10
N GLY A 23 -25.19 1.78 -18.78
CA GLY A 23 -24.01 1.14 -19.41
C GLY A 23 -22.75 1.98 -19.70
N ARG A 24 -21.61 1.45 -19.23
CA ARG A 24 -20.20 1.73 -19.62
C ARG A 24 -19.55 3.03 -19.12
N THR A 25 -18.42 2.84 -18.45
CA THR A 25 -17.45 3.84 -17.97
C THR A 25 -16.41 4.23 -19.02
N ARG A 26 -15.85 5.44 -18.87
CA ARG A 26 -14.55 5.85 -19.43
C ARG A 26 -13.97 7.04 -18.64
N GLY A 27 -12.70 6.94 -18.29
CA GLY A 27 -11.81 8.09 -18.00
C GLY A 27 -11.91 8.74 -16.63
N ASN A 28 -13.11 9.08 -16.16
CA ASN A 28 -13.31 9.89 -14.96
C ASN A 28 -13.87 9.04 -13.80
N ASN A 29 -13.59 9.43 -12.56
CA ASN A 29 -14.05 8.74 -11.34
C ASN A 29 -15.58 8.80 -11.11
N PHE A 30 -16.31 9.48 -12.01
CA PHE A 30 -17.77 9.42 -12.12
C PHE A 30 -18.10 8.83 -13.49
N THR A 31 -18.92 7.78 -13.51
CA THR A 31 -19.47 7.28 -14.77
C THR A 31 -20.38 8.33 -15.41
N LYS A 32 -20.71 8.21 -16.71
CA LYS A 32 -21.70 9.13 -17.31
C LYS A 32 -23.05 9.05 -16.58
N LYS A 33 -23.43 7.88 -16.07
CA LYS A 33 -24.64 7.71 -15.25
C LYS A 33 -24.54 8.50 -13.94
N ASP A 34 -23.39 8.47 -13.27
CA ASP A 34 -23.20 9.16 -11.99
C ASP A 34 -23.18 10.67 -12.21
N ILE A 35 -22.61 11.15 -13.32
CA ILE A 35 -22.75 12.54 -13.77
C ILE A 35 -24.23 12.84 -14.01
N ASP A 36 -24.94 12.06 -14.81
CA ASP A 36 -26.37 12.25 -15.12
C ASP A 36 -27.31 12.08 -13.88
N GLU A 37 -26.84 11.50 -12.76
CA GLU A 37 -27.60 11.29 -11.51
C GLU A 37 -27.25 12.29 -10.38
N LEU A 38 -26.00 12.77 -10.32
CA LEU A 38 -25.53 13.68 -9.26
C LEU A 38 -25.55 15.16 -9.69
N VAL A 39 -25.40 15.42 -10.99
CA VAL A 39 -25.29 16.78 -11.55
C VAL A 39 -26.69 17.33 -11.85
N LEU A 40 -27.06 18.39 -11.14
CA LEU A 40 -28.31 19.13 -11.32
C LEU A 40 -28.40 19.74 -12.74
N PHE A 41 -27.27 20.23 -13.26
CA PHE A 41 -27.04 20.57 -14.67
C PHE A 41 -25.54 20.74 -14.95
N SER A 42 -25.11 20.43 -16.17
CA SER A 42 -23.74 20.73 -16.65
C SER A 42 -23.78 21.79 -17.74
N LEU A 43 -22.87 22.78 -17.67
CA LEU A 43 -22.67 23.78 -18.70
C LEU A 43 -21.49 23.37 -19.59
N ASP A 44 -21.79 22.92 -20.82
CA ASP A 44 -20.80 22.62 -21.86
C ASP A 44 -20.39 23.89 -22.62
N ARG A 45 -19.10 24.25 -22.53
CA ARG A 45 -18.50 25.41 -23.24
C ARG A 45 -19.35 26.70 -23.16
N PRO A 46 -19.73 27.16 -21.97
CA PRO A 46 -20.58 28.33 -21.83
C PRO A 46 -19.83 29.63 -22.18
N GLU A 47 -20.04 30.10 -23.42
CA GLU A 47 -19.77 31.48 -23.81
C GLU A 47 -20.66 32.40 -22.95
N GLY A 48 -20.06 33.03 -21.93
CA GLY A 48 -20.76 33.90 -20.99
C GLY A 48 -21.59 33.17 -19.93
N ILE A 49 -20.96 32.37 -19.05
CA ILE A 49 -21.58 32.07 -17.75
C ILE A 49 -21.87 33.41 -17.04
N PRO A 50 -23.10 33.66 -16.55
CA PRO A 50 -23.36 34.79 -15.65
C PRO A 50 -22.48 34.66 -14.40
N SER A 51 -21.84 35.75 -13.98
CA SER A 51 -20.93 35.78 -12.82
C SER A 51 -21.56 35.22 -11.54
N GLU A 52 -22.88 35.32 -11.41
CA GLU A 52 -23.70 34.81 -10.31
C GLU A 52 -23.73 33.27 -10.21
N MET A 53 -23.34 32.57 -11.26
CA MET A 53 -23.20 31.10 -11.29
C MET A 53 -21.74 30.63 -11.12
N ILE A 54 -20.80 31.56 -10.95
CA ILE A 54 -19.40 31.29 -10.63
C ILE A 54 -19.25 31.58 -9.12
N PRO A 55 -18.99 30.58 -8.25
CA PRO A 55 -18.71 30.83 -6.83
C PRO A 55 -17.56 31.83 -6.68
N ASP A 56 -17.73 32.89 -5.88
CA ASP A 56 -16.79 34.01 -5.85
C ASP A 56 -15.36 33.56 -5.51
N TRP A 57 -15.18 32.48 -4.76
CA TRP A 57 -13.86 31.96 -4.39
C TRP A 57 -13.01 31.50 -5.59
N PHE A 58 -13.61 31.18 -6.75
CA PHE A 58 -12.86 30.96 -8.00
C PHE A 58 -12.30 32.27 -8.58
N ILE A 59 -12.94 33.41 -8.27
CA ILE A 59 -12.56 34.77 -8.68
C ILE A 59 -11.57 35.37 -7.66
N GLU A 60 -11.88 35.25 -6.36
CA GLU A 60 -11.09 35.75 -5.22
C GLU A 60 -9.67 35.17 -5.16
N GLN A 61 -9.45 33.92 -5.59
CA GLN A 61 -8.16 33.23 -5.44
C GLN A 61 -7.17 33.41 -6.61
N GLU A 62 -7.45 34.32 -7.56
CA GLU A 62 -6.66 34.52 -8.80
C GLU A 62 -6.43 33.24 -9.64
N ARG A 63 -7.17 32.16 -9.41
CA ARG A 63 -6.95 30.81 -10.01
C ARG A 63 -7.28 30.68 -11.50
N GLY A 64 -7.48 31.81 -12.20
CA GLY A 64 -7.41 31.88 -13.66
C GLY A 64 -8.42 31.04 -14.44
N VAL A 65 -9.53 30.60 -13.82
CA VAL A 65 -10.51 29.72 -14.47
C VAL A 65 -11.27 30.47 -15.56
N LYS A 66 -10.74 30.42 -16.78
CA LYS A 66 -11.43 30.89 -17.98
C LYS A 66 -12.66 30.02 -18.23
N THR A 67 -13.82 30.66 -18.28
CA THR A 67 -15.10 30.02 -18.62
C THR A 67 -15.06 29.43 -20.04
N GLU A 68 -14.46 30.17 -20.98
CA GLU A 68 -14.19 29.75 -22.35
C GLU A 68 -13.42 28.42 -22.43
N GLY A 69 -14.04 27.39 -23.01
CA GLY A 69 -13.43 26.07 -23.21
C GLY A 69 -13.50 25.12 -22.00
N SER A 70 -13.97 25.59 -20.85
CA SER A 70 -14.25 24.76 -19.67
C SER A 70 -15.65 24.12 -19.72
N ARG A 71 -15.86 23.08 -18.89
CA ARG A 71 -17.16 22.47 -18.61
C ARG A 71 -17.40 22.52 -17.10
N TRP A 72 -18.55 23.08 -16.70
CA TRP A 72 -18.92 23.25 -15.29
C TRP A 72 -20.01 22.25 -14.93
N TYR A 73 -19.86 21.60 -13.78
CA TYR A 73 -20.82 20.65 -13.23
C TYR A 73 -21.29 21.15 -11.87
N TYR A 74 -22.61 21.24 -11.69
CA TYR A 74 -23.23 21.70 -10.45
C TYR A 74 -23.95 20.52 -9.79
N LEU A 75 -23.39 20.01 -8.69
CA LEU A 75 -23.88 18.83 -7.98
C LEU A 75 -24.82 19.23 -6.84
N TRP A 76 -25.89 18.47 -6.63
CA TRP A 76 -26.86 18.73 -5.55
C TRP A 76 -26.50 18.06 -4.21
N GLN A 77 -25.62 17.05 -4.18
CA GLN A 77 -25.37 16.27 -2.98
C GLN A 77 -24.70 17.08 -1.84
N PRO A 78 -25.37 17.27 -0.69
CA PRO A 78 -24.87 18.03 0.46
C PRO A 78 -23.48 17.58 0.96
N GLU A 79 -23.19 16.29 0.85
CA GLU A 79 -21.99 15.64 1.40
C GLU A 79 -20.71 16.12 0.71
N TRP A 80 -20.82 16.66 -0.52
CA TRP A 80 -19.71 17.18 -1.31
C TRP A 80 -19.58 18.71 -1.24
N VAL A 81 -20.51 19.39 -0.54
CA VAL A 81 -20.48 20.84 -0.35
C VAL A 81 -19.44 21.20 0.71
N TYR A 82 -18.24 21.54 0.24
CA TYR A 82 -17.07 21.84 1.08
C TYR A 82 -17.17 23.16 1.89
N ARG A 83 -18.26 23.95 1.73
CA ARG A 83 -18.36 25.35 2.18
C ARG A 83 -19.72 25.75 2.80
N TRP A 84 -20.19 24.98 3.79
CA TRP A 84 -21.38 25.34 4.59
C TRP A 84 -21.25 26.65 5.39
N ASP A 85 -20.04 27.24 5.43
CA ASP A 85 -19.74 28.52 6.07
C ASP A 85 -20.18 29.75 5.25
N ARG A 86 -20.41 29.59 3.93
CA ARG A 86 -20.89 30.68 3.04
C ARG A 86 -22.39 30.53 2.75
N GLN A 87 -23.07 31.66 2.52
CA GLN A 87 -24.54 31.73 2.44
C GLN A 87 -25.09 32.15 1.06
N LYS A 88 -24.28 32.22 0.00
CA LYS A 88 -24.85 32.51 -1.33
C LYS A 88 -25.54 31.25 -1.90
N PRO A 89 -26.62 31.38 -2.69
CA PRO A 89 -27.32 30.22 -3.25
C PRO A 89 -26.46 29.28 -4.10
N ILE A 90 -25.32 29.75 -4.62
CA ILE A 90 -24.37 28.95 -5.39
C ILE A 90 -23.42 28.12 -4.51
N ASP A 91 -23.16 28.55 -3.27
CA ASP A 91 -22.32 27.82 -2.31
C ASP A 91 -23.01 26.55 -1.78
N ALA A 92 -24.34 26.47 -1.90
CA ALA A 92 -25.14 25.30 -1.56
C ALA A 92 -25.06 24.15 -2.60
N LEU A 93 -24.24 24.31 -3.65
CA LEU A 93 -23.97 23.30 -4.68
C LEU A 93 -22.47 22.97 -4.70
N ALA A 94 -22.12 21.71 -4.89
CA ALA A 94 -20.71 21.36 -5.10
C ALA A 94 -20.36 21.57 -6.59
N VAL A 95 -19.42 22.49 -6.87
CA VAL A 95 -19.11 22.96 -8.23
C VAL A 95 -17.77 22.42 -8.70
N TRP A 96 -17.79 21.65 -9.79
CA TRP A 96 -16.60 21.03 -10.40
C TRP A 96 -16.35 21.62 -11.80
N VAL A 97 -15.09 21.77 -12.18
CA VAL A 97 -14.69 22.34 -13.47
C VAL A 97 -13.70 21.42 -14.19
N GLU A 98 -13.99 21.09 -15.44
CA GLU A 98 -13.17 20.25 -16.31
C GLU A 98 -12.75 21.06 -17.54
N ASN A 99 -11.45 21.27 -17.73
CA ASN A 99 -10.95 22.11 -18.82
C ASN A 99 -10.79 21.28 -20.12
N ARG A 100 -11.56 21.60 -21.17
CA ARG A 100 -11.80 20.69 -22.33
C ARG A 100 -11.26 21.19 -23.68
N ASN A 101 -10.36 22.18 -23.70
CA ASN A 101 -9.85 22.75 -24.95
C ASN A 101 -8.35 22.46 -25.21
N PRO A 102 -7.99 21.39 -25.93
CA PRO A 102 -6.59 21.05 -26.24
C PRO A 102 -5.90 22.03 -27.20
N HIS A 103 -6.63 23.02 -27.73
CA HIS A 103 -6.09 23.99 -28.70
C HIS A 103 -5.87 25.39 -28.12
N LEU A 104 -6.50 25.76 -26.99
CA LEU A 104 -6.16 27.00 -26.29
C LEU A 104 -4.77 26.89 -25.64
N PRO A 105 -3.86 27.87 -25.82
CA PRO A 105 -2.55 27.84 -25.18
C PRO A 105 -2.72 27.79 -23.66
N ALA A 106 -1.88 26.99 -23.02
CA ALA A 106 -1.79 26.88 -21.56
C ALA A 106 -1.67 28.25 -20.89
N LEU A 107 -2.24 28.39 -19.69
CA LEU A 107 -1.93 29.54 -18.83
C LEU A 107 -0.44 29.49 -18.45
N PRO A 108 0.26 30.63 -18.32
CA PRO A 108 1.60 30.66 -17.77
C PRO A 108 1.61 30.01 -16.37
N GLY A 109 2.29 28.86 -16.23
CA GLY A 109 2.32 28.07 -15.00
C GLY A 109 1.38 26.85 -14.95
N TRP A 110 0.59 26.57 -15.99
CA TRP A 110 -0.13 25.30 -16.17
C TRP A 110 0.42 24.59 -17.42
N GLU A 111 1.35 23.65 -17.30
CA GLU A 111 1.84 22.93 -18.49
C GLU A 111 0.84 21.85 -18.92
N ARG A 112 0.30 22.01 -20.14
CA ARG A 112 -0.78 21.17 -20.72
C ARG A 112 -0.62 19.66 -20.45
N GLU A 113 -1.74 19.06 -20.06
CA GLU A 113 -2.09 17.63 -20.26
C GLU A 113 -1.24 16.58 -19.50
N LYS A 114 -0.17 16.96 -18.79
CA LYS A 114 0.70 16.00 -18.06
C LYS A 114 0.35 15.74 -16.61
N GLU A 115 -0.36 16.65 -15.94
CA GLU A 115 -0.60 16.61 -14.48
C GLU A 115 -1.32 15.32 -13.99
N GLY A 116 -1.96 14.57 -14.90
CA GLY A 116 -2.55 13.26 -14.63
C GLY A 116 -1.66 12.04 -14.91
N GLU A 117 -0.57 12.17 -15.69
CA GLU A 117 0.39 11.07 -15.95
C GLU A 117 1.24 10.76 -14.71
N GLU A 118 1.35 11.73 -13.80
CA GLU A 118 2.15 11.69 -12.57
C GLU A 118 1.31 11.25 -11.34
N VAL A 119 0.06 10.85 -11.53
CA VAL A 119 -0.82 10.32 -10.47
C VAL A 119 -1.11 8.82 -10.66
N LEU A 120 -0.67 8.01 -9.71
CA LEU A 120 -1.07 6.61 -9.57
C LEU A 120 -2.16 6.49 -8.51
N LEU A 121 -3.37 6.11 -8.91
CA LEU A 121 -4.41 5.59 -8.03
C LEU A 121 -4.44 4.06 -8.14
N PHE A 122 -4.41 3.36 -7.01
CA PHE A 122 -4.55 1.90 -6.96
C PHE A 122 -5.55 1.49 -5.89
N ASP A 123 -6.60 0.80 -6.31
CA ASP A 123 -7.71 0.32 -5.48
C ASP A 123 -8.07 -1.14 -5.80
N LEU A 124 -9.09 -1.67 -5.12
CA LEU A 124 -9.63 -3.01 -5.35
C LEU A 124 -10.08 -3.24 -6.81
N HIS A 125 -10.66 -2.24 -7.47
CA HIS A 125 -11.13 -2.39 -8.85
C HIS A 125 -9.96 -2.52 -9.84
N ASN A 126 -8.87 -1.80 -9.62
CA ASN A 126 -7.64 -1.89 -10.41
C ASN A 126 -6.91 -3.24 -10.27
N VAL A 127 -7.07 -3.96 -9.14
CA VAL A 127 -6.52 -5.33 -8.97
C VAL A 127 -6.97 -6.27 -10.07
N HIS A 128 -8.23 -6.16 -10.53
CA HIS A 128 -8.79 -7.03 -11.57
C HIS A 128 -8.71 -6.45 -12.99
N GLY A 129 -8.50 -5.14 -13.15
CA GLY A 129 -8.35 -4.48 -14.45
C GLY A 129 -7.05 -4.83 -15.19
N HIS A 130 -7.06 -4.84 -16.53
CA HIS A 130 -5.84 -4.93 -17.35
C HIS A 130 -5.25 -3.56 -17.64
N PHE A 131 -3.93 -3.51 -17.86
CA PHE A 131 -3.26 -2.28 -18.29
C PHE A 131 -3.78 -1.80 -19.64
N THR A 132 -3.81 -0.48 -19.84
CA THR A 132 -4.15 0.06 -21.16
C THR A 132 -3.04 -0.25 -22.17
N GLU A 133 -3.44 -0.48 -23.42
CA GLU A 133 -2.49 -0.71 -24.51
C GLU A 133 -1.64 0.53 -24.82
N HIS A 134 -2.05 1.71 -24.35
CA HIS A 134 -1.26 2.94 -24.38
C HIS A 134 -0.16 2.91 -23.32
N PHE A 135 -0.51 2.67 -22.04
CA PHE A 135 0.43 2.59 -20.92
C PHE A 135 1.55 1.58 -21.21
N ALA A 136 1.21 0.35 -21.61
CA ALA A 136 2.21 -0.68 -21.86
C ALA A 136 3.17 -0.33 -23.02
N ARG A 137 2.66 0.29 -24.10
CA ARG A 137 3.48 0.75 -25.23
C ARG A 137 4.35 1.96 -24.87
N TRP A 138 3.85 2.86 -24.03
CA TRP A 138 4.62 3.98 -23.49
C TRP A 138 5.75 3.48 -22.58
N ALA A 139 5.44 2.60 -21.62
CA ALA A 139 6.39 2.11 -20.63
C ALA A 139 7.51 1.30 -21.29
N TYR A 140 7.17 0.35 -22.18
CA TYR A 140 8.14 -0.42 -22.96
C TYR A 140 9.07 0.47 -23.82
N LYS A 141 8.59 1.60 -24.34
CA LYS A 141 9.38 2.51 -25.18
C LYS A 141 10.28 3.45 -24.36
N ASN A 142 9.80 3.95 -23.22
CA ASN A 142 10.43 5.07 -22.52
C ASN A 142 11.19 4.66 -21.23
N ILE A 143 10.99 3.44 -20.71
CA ILE A 143 11.63 2.96 -19.48
C ILE A 143 12.70 1.91 -19.82
N PRO A 144 14.00 2.21 -19.67
CA PRO A 144 15.06 1.23 -19.87
C PRO A 144 14.91 0.01 -18.95
N ASN A 145 15.02 -1.19 -19.52
CA ASN A 145 14.98 -2.46 -18.79
C ASN A 145 13.73 -2.62 -17.87
N TRP A 146 12.57 -2.15 -18.34
CA TRP A 146 11.33 -2.11 -17.54
C TRP A 146 10.93 -3.47 -16.96
N TYR A 147 11.03 -4.54 -17.77
CA TYR A 147 10.66 -5.89 -17.35
C TYR A 147 11.65 -6.49 -16.34
N GLU A 148 12.94 -6.17 -16.48
CA GLU A 148 13.98 -6.53 -15.52
C GLU A 148 13.76 -5.83 -14.17
N GLN A 149 13.42 -4.53 -14.17
CA GLN A 149 13.08 -3.78 -12.96
C GLN A 149 11.85 -4.36 -12.23
N ILE A 150 10.81 -4.75 -12.98
CA ILE A 150 9.64 -5.43 -12.39
C ILE A 150 10.01 -6.82 -11.85
N ALA A 151 10.83 -7.59 -12.59
CA ALA A 151 11.30 -8.90 -12.15
C ALA A 151 12.12 -8.83 -10.85
N GLU A 152 13.08 -7.91 -10.75
CA GLU A 152 13.84 -7.67 -9.53
C GLU A 152 12.94 -7.28 -8.35
N SER A 153 11.97 -6.41 -8.59
CA SER A 153 11.05 -5.95 -7.55
C SER A 153 10.13 -7.09 -7.07
N LEU A 154 9.64 -7.92 -8.00
CA LEU A 154 8.88 -9.13 -7.68
C LEU A 154 9.71 -10.16 -6.91
N ILE A 155 10.99 -10.34 -7.22
CA ILE A 155 11.88 -11.28 -6.50
C ILE A 155 12.07 -10.85 -5.04
N ARG A 156 12.08 -9.54 -4.75
CA ARG A 156 12.20 -9.00 -3.38
C ARG A 156 10.94 -9.27 -2.55
N VAL A 157 9.75 -9.22 -3.16
CA VAL A 157 8.48 -9.57 -2.49
C VAL A 157 8.24 -11.07 -2.42
N PHE A 158 8.57 -11.79 -3.49
CA PHE A 158 8.40 -13.23 -3.66
C PHE A 158 9.73 -13.90 -4.06
N PRO A 159 10.58 -14.32 -3.10
CA PRO A 159 11.86 -14.98 -3.41
C PRO A 159 11.75 -16.25 -4.27
N MET A 160 10.56 -16.87 -4.33
CA MET A 160 10.24 -17.99 -5.24
C MET A 160 10.22 -17.60 -6.73
N MET A 161 10.15 -16.30 -7.06
CA MET A 161 10.24 -15.77 -8.43
C MET A 161 11.68 -15.61 -8.92
N LYS A 162 12.67 -16.06 -8.15
CA LYS A 162 14.06 -16.13 -8.61
C LYS A 162 14.13 -16.90 -9.94
N ASP A 163 14.97 -16.40 -10.84
CA ASP A 163 15.19 -16.91 -12.20
C ASP A 163 13.97 -16.81 -13.15
N ALA A 164 12.84 -16.25 -12.70
CA ALA A 164 11.70 -15.93 -13.56
C ALA A 164 11.97 -14.69 -14.44
N LYS A 165 11.41 -14.68 -15.64
CA LYS A 165 11.33 -13.51 -16.53
C LYS A 165 9.91 -13.00 -16.59
N ILE A 166 9.77 -11.68 -16.61
CA ILE A 166 8.52 -10.95 -16.70
C ILE A 166 8.36 -10.40 -18.12
N ASP A 167 7.10 -10.25 -18.57
CA ASP A 167 6.72 -9.63 -19.84
C ASP A 167 5.29 -9.04 -19.71
N VAL A 168 4.90 -8.10 -20.58
CA VAL A 168 3.56 -7.46 -20.56
C VAL A 168 2.93 -7.55 -21.96
N ASN A 169 2.08 -8.55 -22.15
CA ASN A 169 1.50 -8.92 -23.44
C ASN A 169 -0.03 -8.83 -23.43
N ASP A 170 -0.66 -9.08 -24.59
CA ASP A 170 -2.12 -9.05 -24.74
C ASP A 170 -2.83 -9.97 -23.74
N ALA A 171 -3.94 -9.49 -23.19
CA ALA A 171 -4.72 -10.23 -22.21
C ALA A 171 -5.30 -11.53 -22.80
N PRO A 172 -5.35 -12.62 -22.02
CA PRO A 172 -5.74 -13.93 -22.52
C PRO A 172 -7.20 -13.97 -23.00
N ASN A 173 -7.49 -14.89 -23.91
CA ASN A 173 -8.84 -15.20 -24.42
C ASN A 173 -9.53 -14.01 -25.11
N GLY A 174 -8.77 -13.11 -25.76
CA GLY A 174 -9.31 -11.96 -26.49
C GLY A 174 -9.85 -10.84 -25.60
N GLN A 175 -9.49 -10.84 -24.32
CA GLN A 175 -9.81 -9.75 -23.40
C GLN A 175 -9.08 -8.46 -23.80
N ARG A 176 -9.64 -7.30 -23.44
CA ARG A 176 -9.03 -6.01 -23.75
C ARG A 176 -7.94 -5.64 -22.75
N GLY A 177 -6.90 -4.98 -23.25
CA GLY A 177 -5.75 -4.50 -22.46
C GLY A 177 -4.56 -5.46 -22.50
N LYS A 178 -3.55 -5.15 -21.69
CA LYS A 178 -2.34 -5.96 -21.51
C LYS A 178 -2.28 -6.52 -20.08
N THR A 179 -1.76 -7.72 -19.90
CA THR A 179 -1.50 -8.34 -18.59
C THR A 179 -0.06 -8.84 -18.47
N GLY A 180 0.37 -9.10 -17.24
CA GLY A 180 1.68 -9.64 -16.95
C GLY A 180 1.78 -11.12 -17.25
N TYR A 181 2.93 -11.56 -17.76
CA TYR A 181 3.27 -12.96 -17.93
C TYR A 181 4.56 -13.29 -17.19
N ILE A 182 4.52 -14.38 -16.41
CA ILE A 182 5.67 -14.91 -15.66
C ILE A 182 6.15 -16.18 -16.37
N ARG A 183 7.42 -16.18 -16.80
CA ARG A 183 8.08 -17.31 -17.46
C ARG A 183 9.28 -17.78 -16.64
N PHE A 184 9.19 -18.98 -16.09
CA PHE A 184 10.33 -19.69 -15.51
C PHE A 184 11.16 -20.39 -16.60
N PRO A 185 12.44 -20.74 -16.34
CA PRO A 185 13.25 -21.54 -17.24
C PRO A 185 12.56 -22.87 -17.60
N ASN A 186 12.56 -23.22 -18.89
CA ASN A 186 11.96 -24.44 -19.43
C ASN A 186 10.46 -24.64 -19.10
N ARG A 187 9.70 -23.57 -18.84
CA ARG A 187 8.24 -23.62 -18.63
C ARG A 187 7.50 -22.66 -19.56
N THR A 188 6.27 -23.03 -19.92
CA THR A 188 5.32 -22.15 -20.60
C THR A 188 5.07 -20.89 -19.77
N PRO A 189 5.02 -19.68 -20.37
CA PRO A 189 4.59 -18.48 -19.67
C PRO A 189 3.17 -18.64 -19.11
N LEU A 190 2.96 -18.22 -17.87
CA LEU A 190 1.64 -18.14 -17.25
C LEU A 190 1.29 -16.67 -17.05
N SER A 191 0.04 -16.30 -17.31
CA SER A 191 -0.43 -14.96 -16.92
C SER A 191 -0.35 -14.81 -15.40
N VAL A 192 -0.01 -13.62 -14.93
CA VAL A 192 -0.04 -13.25 -13.51
C VAL A 192 -1.41 -13.51 -12.87
N ASP A 193 -2.49 -13.40 -13.67
CA ASP A 193 -3.86 -13.64 -13.25
C ASP A 193 -4.11 -15.11 -12.81
N HIS A 194 -3.20 -16.04 -13.15
CA HIS A 194 -3.25 -17.45 -12.73
C HIS A 194 -2.52 -17.75 -11.41
N PHE A 195 -1.79 -16.79 -10.83
CA PHE A 195 -1.00 -17.00 -9.60
C PHE A 195 -1.74 -16.62 -8.30
N GLY A 196 -3.00 -16.19 -8.40
CA GLY A 196 -3.80 -15.71 -7.28
C GLY A 196 -3.66 -14.21 -7.02
N ASP A 197 -4.63 -13.63 -6.31
CA ASP A 197 -4.84 -12.18 -6.34
C ASP A 197 -3.77 -11.36 -5.62
N GLY A 198 -3.13 -11.88 -4.55
CA GLY A 198 -1.98 -11.22 -3.93
C GLY A 198 -0.76 -11.08 -4.86
N MET A 199 -0.53 -12.06 -5.76
CA MET A 199 0.50 -11.95 -6.81
C MET A 199 0.09 -10.91 -7.85
N ARG A 200 -1.18 -10.93 -8.27
CA ARG A 200 -1.77 -10.00 -9.25
C ARG A 200 -1.71 -8.55 -8.77
N HIS A 201 -2.09 -8.30 -7.51
CA HIS A 201 -2.03 -7.03 -6.80
C HIS A 201 -0.58 -6.52 -6.74
N THR A 202 0.33 -7.33 -6.18
CA THR A 202 1.76 -7.01 -6.10
C THR A 202 2.35 -6.64 -7.46
N PHE A 203 2.13 -7.46 -8.48
CA PHE A 203 2.65 -7.22 -9.81
C PHE A 203 2.11 -5.91 -10.40
N LYS A 204 0.80 -5.63 -10.27
CA LYS A 204 0.21 -4.42 -10.83
C LYS A 204 0.69 -3.16 -10.11
N VAL A 205 0.75 -3.18 -8.78
CA VAL A 205 1.36 -2.10 -7.96
C VAL A 205 2.80 -1.85 -8.38
N LEU A 206 3.67 -2.87 -8.39
CA LEU A 206 5.09 -2.70 -8.73
C LEU A 206 5.29 -2.28 -10.19
N THR A 207 4.47 -2.74 -11.13
CA THR A 207 4.55 -2.38 -12.55
C THR A 207 4.18 -0.91 -12.78
N ALA A 208 3.08 -0.45 -12.15
CA ALA A 208 2.64 0.93 -12.23
C ALA A 208 3.56 1.89 -11.45
N LEU A 209 4.06 1.47 -10.28
CA LEU A 209 5.00 2.27 -9.49
C LEU A 209 6.38 2.37 -10.17
N THR A 210 6.88 1.29 -10.79
CA THR A 210 8.08 1.38 -11.65
C THR A 210 7.89 2.41 -12.76
N ALA A 211 6.71 2.45 -13.38
CA ALA A 211 6.39 3.45 -14.40
C ALA A 211 6.37 4.89 -13.84
N LEU A 212 5.69 5.12 -12.71
CA LEU A 212 5.67 6.43 -12.05
C LEU A 212 7.08 6.90 -11.66
N THR A 213 7.88 6.03 -11.01
CA THR A 213 9.25 6.36 -10.58
C THR A 213 10.21 6.67 -11.74
N ALA A 214 9.90 6.26 -12.97
CA ALA A 214 10.64 6.62 -14.18
C ALA A 214 10.16 7.95 -14.81
N GLY A 215 8.90 8.34 -14.59
CA GLY A 215 8.31 9.56 -15.14
C GLY A 215 8.59 10.84 -14.34
N VAL A 216 8.74 10.74 -13.01
CA VAL A 216 8.81 11.88 -12.07
C VAL A 216 10.21 12.49 -11.90
N ASP A 217 10.26 13.79 -11.61
CA ASP A 217 11.46 14.55 -11.25
C ASP A 217 11.13 15.71 -10.28
N ASP A 218 12.12 16.48 -9.82
CA ASP A 218 11.94 17.56 -8.84
C ASP A 218 11.02 18.72 -9.32
N LYS A 219 10.73 18.81 -10.62
CA LYS A 219 9.76 19.76 -11.21
C LYS A 219 8.40 19.12 -11.46
N ARG A 220 8.33 17.79 -11.47
CA ARG A 220 7.16 16.97 -11.83
C ARG A 220 6.98 15.88 -10.78
N PRO A 221 6.51 16.26 -9.57
CA PRO A 221 6.35 15.34 -8.46
C PRO A 221 5.17 14.39 -8.69
N GLY A 222 5.35 13.12 -8.35
CA GLY A 222 4.31 12.12 -8.44
C GLY A 222 3.44 12.03 -7.18
N LEU A 223 2.23 11.52 -7.36
CA LEU A 223 1.29 11.18 -6.30
C LEU A 223 0.92 9.70 -6.41
N PHE A 224 1.15 8.92 -5.36
CA PHE A 224 0.67 7.54 -5.25
C PHE A 224 -0.41 7.47 -4.15
N LEU A 225 -1.64 7.23 -4.57
CA LEU A 225 -2.79 6.94 -3.72
C LEU A 225 -3.04 5.42 -3.76
N TRP A 226 -2.97 4.75 -2.60
CA TRP A 226 -3.14 3.31 -2.52
C TRP A 226 -4.17 2.93 -1.45
N GLU A 227 -5.25 2.30 -1.87
CA GLU A 227 -6.32 1.83 -0.99
C GLU A 227 -6.13 0.36 -0.59
N ASP A 228 -6.32 0.10 0.70
CA ASP A 228 -6.28 -1.20 1.39
C ASP A 228 -5.19 -2.16 0.85
N PRO A 229 -3.90 -1.79 0.98
CA PRO A 229 -2.76 -2.58 0.49
C PRO A 229 -2.69 -4.01 1.06
N GLU A 230 -3.36 -4.26 2.19
CA GLU A 230 -3.54 -5.58 2.81
C GLU A 230 -4.41 -6.57 2.03
N LEU A 231 -5.26 -6.12 1.11
CA LEU A 231 -6.23 -6.99 0.43
C LEU A 231 -5.52 -8.08 -0.38
N PHE A 232 -5.98 -9.32 -0.20
CA PHE A 232 -5.43 -10.55 -0.79
C PHE A 232 -3.97 -10.88 -0.38
N MET A 233 -3.35 -10.15 0.54
CA MET A 233 -1.94 -10.30 0.90
C MET A 233 -1.73 -11.05 2.20
N HIS A 234 -0.87 -12.08 2.18
CA HIS A 234 -0.35 -12.69 3.41
C HIS A 234 0.58 -11.69 4.14
N PRO A 235 0.52 -11.55 5.48
CA PRO A 235 1.28 -10.53 6.22
C PRO A 235 2.78 -10.46 5.87
N ASP A 236 3.50 -11.58 5.83
CA ASP A 236 4.93 -11.59 5.45
C ASP A 236 5.20 -11.04 4.04
N THR A 237 4.25 -11.21 3.13
CA THR A 237 4.35 -10.74 1.74
C THR A 237 3.94 -9.26 1.66
N LEU A 238 2.92 -8.85 2.40
CA LEU A 238 2.55 -7.44 2.59
C LEU A 238 3.75 -6.64 3.14
N GLY A 239 4.40 -7.15 4.18
CA GLY A 239 5.57 -6.52 4.79
C GLY A 239 6.76 -6.34 3.84
N ARG A 240 6.95 -7.27 2.90
CA ARG A 240 7.97 -7.16 1.84
C ARG A 240 7.54 -6.23 0.71
N LEU A 241 6.26 -6.21 0.32
CA LEU A 241 5.74 -5.26 -0.66
C LEU A 241 5.84 -3.82 -0.14
N LEU A 242 5.46 -3.56 1.11
CA LEU A 242 5.61 -2.23 1.73
C LEU A 242 7.09 -1.80 1.81
N GLN A 243 8.01 -2.73 2.07
CA GLN A 243 9.46 -2.46 2.01
C GLN A 243 9.92 -2.07 0.61
N GLU A 244 9.40 -2.75 -0.42
CA GLU A 244 9.77 -2.56 -1.82
C GLU A 244 9.16 -1.29 -2.42
N VAL A 245 7.93 -0.93 -2.02
CA VAL A 245 7.31 0.36 -2.35
C VAL A 245 8.14 1.51 -1.77
N LEU A 246 8.52 1.44 -0.49
CA LEU A 246 9.43 2.42 0.12
C LEU A 246 10.80 2.47 -0.58
N ARG A 247 11.31 1.34 -1.08
CA ARG A 247 12.57 1.28 -1.84
C ARG A 247 12.46 1.97 -3.20
N LEU A 248 11.34 1.80 -3.89
CA LEU A 248 11.06 2.38 -5.21
C LEU A 248 10.78 3.88 -5.14
N THR A 249 10.06 4.36 -4.12
CA THR A 249 9.82 5.80 -3.91
C THR A 249 11.00 6.52 -3.25
N ARG A 250 12.01 5.80 -2.74
CA ARG A 250 13.19 6.39 -2.09
C ARG A 250 13.91 7.35 -3.03
N ASN A 251 14.17 8.58 -2.56
CA ASN A 251 14.84 9.65 -3.30
C ASN A 251 14.14 10.01 -4.63
N LYS A 252 12.83 9.76 -4.72
CA LYS A 252 11.95 10.27 -5.78
C LYS A 252 11.05 11.34 -5.19
N ALA A 253 10.68 12.32 -6.01
CA ALA A 253 9.65 13.30 -5.67
C ALA A 253 8.25 12.66 -5.73
N ILE A 254 7.98 11.62 -4.94
CA ILE A 254 6.68 10.93 -4.89
C ILE A 254 6.08 11.07 -3.50
N GLN A 255 4.88 11.65 -3.42
CA GLN A 255 4.08 11.61 -2.20
C GLN A 255 3.20 10.35 -2.18
N LEU A 256 3.32 9.56 -1.11
CA LEU A 256 2.55 8.33 -0.91
C LEU A 256 1.48 8.55 0.16
N PHE A 257 0.21 8.35 -0.21
CA PHE A 257 -0.92 8.25 0.70
C PHE A 257 -1.48 6.84 0.67
N ILE A 258 -1.83 6.32 1.85
CA ILE A 258 -2.40 4.99 2.01
C ILE A 258 -3.67 5.11 2.87
N SER A 259 -4.81 4.62 2.36
CA SER A 259 -5.93 4.20 3.20
C SER A 259 -5.76 2.71 3.51
N THR A 260 -6.04 2.33 4.75
CA THR A 260 -5.86 0.96 5.26
C THR A 260 -6.66 0.79 6.55
N GLN A 261 -7.16 -0.41 6.81
CA GLN A 261 -7.70 -0.80 8.11
C GLN A 261 -6.73 -1.71 8.88
N SER A 262 -5.68 -2.21 8.22
CA SER A 262 -4.66 -3.10 8.77
C SER A 262 -3.68 -2.39 9.70
N LEU A 263 -3.54 -2.94 10.91
CA LEU A 263 -2.51 -2.52 11.85
C LEU A 263 -1.11 -2.98 11.41
N GLU A 264 -1.06 -4.08 10.66
CA GLU A 264 0.16 -4.60 10.04
C GLU A 264 0.74 -3.59 9.05
N VAL A 265 -0.07 -2.91 8.22
CA VAL A 265 0.40 -1.90 7.27
C VAL A 265 1.06 -0.72 7.98
N VAL A 266 0.36 -0.14 8.96
CA VAL A 266 0.87 0.99 9.77
C VAL A 266 2.16 0.60 10.49
N GLY A 267 2.21 -0.63 11.02
CA GLY A 267 3.36 -1.16 11.73
C GLY A 267 4.56 -1.51 10.83
N TYR A 268 4.34 -2.15 9.69
CA TYR A 268 5.41 -2.49 8.73
C TYR A 268 6.08 -1.21 8.21
N LEU A 269 5.29 -0.19 7.85
CA LEU A 269 5.81 1.11 7.42
C LEU A 269 6.61 1.80 8.53
N THR A 270 6.04 1.88 9.75
CA THR A 270 6.73 2.48 10.90
C THR A 270 8.04 1.76 11.21
N HIS A 271 8.05 0.42 11.17
CA HIS A 271 9.28 -0.35 11.43
C HIS A 271 10.33 -0.16 10.34
N HIS A 272 9.96 -0.23 9.06
CA HIS A 272 10.93 -0.07 7.97
C HIS A 272 11.60 1.31 8.02
N ILE A 273 10.82 2.36 8.30
CA ILE A 273 11.31 3.73 8.52
C ILE A 273 12.16 3.86 9.80
N GLN A 274 11.95 3.01 10.81
CA GLN A 274 12.73 2.97 12.04
C GLN A 274 14.11 2.33 11.87
N VAL A 275 14.21 1.12 11.28
CA VAL A 275 15.46 0.35 11.30
C VAL A 275 16.39 0.60 10.13
N GLN A 276 15.87 1.15 9.04
CA GLN A 276 16.69 1.50 7.89
C GLN A 276 17.15 2.97 8.05
N GLU A 277 18.39 3.18 8.48
CA GLU A 277 19.06 4.51 8.52
C GLU A 277 18.84 5.30 7.22
N SER A 278 18.83 4.55 6.10
CA SER A 278 18.39 4.90 4.75
C SER A 278 17.13 5.79 4.65
N TYR A 279 16.21 5.68 5.61
CA TYR A 279 14.90 6.35 5.68
C TYR A 279 14.78 7.35 6.84
N THR A 280 15.87 7.74 7.52
CA THR A 280 15.82 8.70 8.63
C THR A 280 15.08 10.00 8.27
N GLN A 281 15.25 10.51 7.05
CA GLN A 281 14.53 11.71 6.55
C GLN A 281 13.01 11.52 6.45
N LEU A 282 12.51 10.28 6.28
CA LEU A 282 11.08 9.99 6.27
C LEU A 282 10.45 10.06 7.67
N GLN A 283 11.23 10.00 8.75
CA GLN A 283 10.69 10.10 10.12
C GLN A 283 10.02 11.46 10.37
N ASP A 284 10.59 12.54 9.84
CA ASP A 284 10.02 13.88 9.95
C ASP A 284 8.83 14.11 9.00
N GLN A 285 8.72 13.34 7.92
CA GLN A 285 7.66 13.47 6.90
C GLN A 285 6.45 12.56 7.18
N TYR A 286 6.69 11.35 7.69
CA TYR A 286 5.66 10.32 7.90
C TYR A 286 4.60 10.73 8.93
N ARG A 287 3.34 10.55 8.56
CA ARG A 287 2.16 10.80 9.38
C ARG A 287 1.21 9.62 9.25
N ALA A 288 0.57 9.24 10.33
CA ALA A 288 -0.68 8.48 10.27
C ALA A 288 -1.82 9.39 10.73
N PHE A 289 -2.94 9.34 10.01
CA PHE A 289 -4.18 9.99 10.39
C PHE A 289 -5.20 8.92 10.71
N ARG A 290 -5.76 8.95 11.92
CA ARG A 290 -6.98 8.20 12.23
C ARG A 290 -8.17 9.07 11.90
N LEU A 291 -9.13 8.49 11.21
CA LEU A 291 -10.43 9.07 10.89
C LEU A 291 -11.51 8.23 11.56
N GLU A 292 -12.50 8.86 12.17
CA GLU A 292 -13.63 8.20 12.82
C GLU A 292 -14.89 9.04 12.59
N LEU A 293 -16.02 8.40 12.29
CA LEU A 293 -17.29 9.06 12.00
C LEU A 293 -18.35 8.58 13.00
N ASP A 294 -18.63 9.39 14.04
CA ASP A 294 -19.71 9.12 15.00
C ASP A 294 -20.81 10.17 14.85
N LYS A 295 -22.06 9.72 14.69
CA LYS A 295 -23.27 10.56 14.56
C LYS A 295 -23.17 11.68 13.51
N GLY A 296 -22.39 11.45 12.44
CA GLY A 296 -22.16 12.43 11.37
C GLY A 296 -21.03 13.45 11.64
N HIS A 297 -20.40 13.41 12.82
CA HIS A 297 -19.21 14.20 13.12
C HIS A 297 -17.95 13.41 12.79
N SER A 298 -17.07 14.02 12.00
CA SER A 298 -15.75 13.46 11.67
C SER A 298 -14.73 13.86 12.73
N TYR A 299 -14.11 12.87 13.38
CA TYR A 299 -13.05 13.02 14.36
C TYR A 299 -11.72 12.61 13.73
N VAL A 300 -10.70 13.46 13.88
CA VAL A 300 -9.38 13.26 13.27
C VAL A 300 -8.31 13.29 14.35
N ALA A 301 -7.47 12.25 14.41
CA ALA A 301 -6.27 12.22 15.24
C ALA A 301 -5.02 12.08 14.36
N THR A 302 -3.97 12.85 14.65
CA THR A 302 -2.71 12.84 13.86
C THR A 302 -1.56 12.31 14.69
N PHE A 303 -0.92 11.25 14.22
CA PHE A 303 0.32 10.71 14.79
C PHE A 303 1.53 11.14 13.94
N ARG A 304 2.54 11.73 14.58
CA ARG A 304 3.90 11.85 14.03
C ARG A 304 4.68 10.56 14.31
N PHE A 305 5.70 10.26 13.49
CA PHE A 305 6.48 9.03 13.58
C PHE A 305 6.89 8.63 15.02
N GLN A 306 7.52 9.53 15.80
CA GLN A 306 7.98 9.17 17.16
C GLN A 306 6.83 8.79 18.10
N ASN A 307 5.68 9.48 18.02
CA ASN A 307 4.49 9.17 18.81
C ASN A 307 3.88 7.82 18.38
N LEU A 308 3.77 7.59 17.07
CA LEU A 308 3.23 6.36 16.49
C LEU A 308 4.11 5.14 16.86
N LYS A 309 5.43 5.30 16.72
CA LYS A 309 6.43 4.32 17.16
C LYS A 309 6.26 3.99 18.64
N ALA A 310 6.14 4.98 19.52
CA ALA A 310 5.93 4.75 20.95
C ALA A 310 4.62 4.00 21.23
N TRP A 311 3.53 4.38 20.56
CA TRP A 311 2.21 3.75 20.65
C TRP A 311 2.27 2.25 20.30
N LEU A 312 2.82 1.93 19.11
CA LEU A 312 3.00 0.56 18.63
C LEU A 312 4.00 -0.24 19.48
N THR A 313 5.07 0.37 19.98
CA THR A 313 6.05 -0.29 20.87
C THR A 313 5.41 -0.71 22.21
N GLN A 314 4.45 0.07 22.69
CA GLN A 314 3.64 -0.26 23.88
C GLN A 314 2.51 -1.27 23.58
N GLY A 315 2.41 -1.76 22.33
CA GLY A 315 1.38 -2.70 21.89
C GLY A 315 0.00 -2.07 21.69
N MET A 316 -0.11 -0.75 21.76
CA MET A 316 -1.37 -0.02 21.59
C MET A 316 -1.73 0.14 20.12
N ASP A 317 -3.04 0.17 19.85
CA ASP A 317 -3.59 0.30 18.50
C ASP A 317 -3.90 1.78 18.17
N PRO A 318 -3.28 2.39 17.14
CA PRO A 318 -3.57 3.76 16.71
C PRO A 318 -4.93 3.91 16.02
N ARG A 319 -5.66 2.82 15.74
CA ARG A 319 -7.03 2.82 15.17
C ARG A 319 -8.13 3.08 16.20
N HIS A 320 -7.82 3.04 17.50
CA HIS A 320 -8.78 3.13 18.61
C HIS A 320 -8.43 4.24 19.61
N TRP A 321 -9.39 4.70 20.42
CA TRP A 321 -9.14 5.67 21.50
C TRP A 321 -8.73 4.95 22.79
N GLY A 322 -7.61 5.37 23.38
CA GLY A 322 -7.11 4.85 24.66
C GLY A 322 -6.40 3.50 24.54
N VAL A 323 -6.23 2.83 25.69
CA VAL A 323 -5.77 1.43 25.71
C VAL A 323 -6.93 0.56 25.23
N SER A 324 -6.78 0.00 24.03
CA SER A 324 -7.76 -0.95 23.50
C SER A 324 -7.59 -2.30 24.20
N ASP A 325 -8.66 -2.83 24.80
CA ASP A 325 -8.76 -4.23 25.27
C ASP A 325 -8.86 -5.23 24.09
N SER A 326 -8.31 -4.86 22.92
CA SER A 326 -8.13 -5.76 21.79
C SER A 326 -7.20 -6.91 22.21
N PRO A 327 -7.63 -8.19 22.08
CA PRO A 327 -6.72 -9.32 22.25
C PRO A 327 -5.66 -9.39 21.12
N ILE A 328 -5.80 -8.57 20.08
CA ILE A 328 -4.87 -8.41 18.97
C ILE A 328 -4.00 -7.17 19.25
N SER A 329 -2.92 -7.36 20.04
CA SER A 329 -1.85 -6.35 20.13
C SER A 329 -0.85 -6.59 19.00
N TYR A 330 -0.63 -5.60 18.14
CA TYR A 330 0.45 -5.69 17.17
C TYR A 330 1.79 -5.51 17.87
N ARG A 331 2.60 -6.57 17.88
CA ARG A 331 4.02 -6.51 18.20
C ARG A 331 4.77 -6.86 16.94
N TYR A 332 5.39 -5.87 16.30
CA TYR A 332 6.26 -6.15 15.18
C TYR A 332 7.41 -7.04 15.66
N ARG A 333 7.45 -8.26 15.14
CA ARG A 333 8.59 -9.15 15.21
C ARG A 333 9.04 -9.34 13.77
N GLN A 334 10.29 -9.05 13.47
CA GLN A 334 10.84 -9.70 12.28
C GLN A 334 10.86 -11.20 12.56
N PRO A 335 10.73 -12.05 11.54
CA PRO A 335 11.53 -13.26 11.48
C PRO A 335 13.01 -12.86 11.31
N GLU A 336 13.60 -12.19 12.32
CA GLU A 336 15.04 -12.31 12.53
C GLU A 336 15.30 -13.81 12.63
N MET A 337 16.29 -14.33 11.88
CA MET A 337 16.50 -15.78 11.81
C MET A 337 16.71 -16.32 13.22
N ALA A 338 15.68 -16.96 13.77
CA ALA A 338 15.61 -17.32 15.18
C ALA A 338 16.85 -18.17 15.50
N VAL A 339 17.66 -17.69 16.43
CA VAL A 339 19.03 -18.16 16.58
C VAL A 339 18.98 -19.55 17.19
N VAL A 340 19.15 -20.58 16.36
CA VAL A 340 19.04 -21.97 16.81
C VAL A 340 20.38 -22.42 17.38
N PHE A 341 20.42 -22.62 18.70
CA PHE A 341 21.55 -23.21 19.41
C PHE A 341 21.35 -24.73 19.52
N PRO A 342 22.20 -25.54 18.87
CA PRO A 342 22.14 -26.99 18.97
C PRO A 342 23.09 -27.47 20.08
N PHE A 343 22.52 -28.05 21.13
CA PHE A 343 23.23 -28.64 22.26
C PHE A 343 23.16 -30.16 22.22
N GLY A 344 24.22 -30.84 22.64
CA GLY A 344 24.16 -32.26 22.97
C GLY A 344 25.27 -32.68 23.91
N GLU A 345 25.29 -33.96 24.27
CA GLU A 345 26.12 -34.46 25.38
C GLU A 345 27.61 -34.46 25.06
N GLY A 346 27.98 -34.91 23.86
CA GLY A 346 29.34 -35.16 23.43
C GLY A 346 29.54 -35.09 21.90
N SER A 347 30.42 -35.96 21.40
CA SER A 347 30.87 -35.98 20.01
C SER A 347 29.91 -36.69 19.06
N THR A 348 29.14 -37.68 19.53
CA THR A 348 28.21 -38.46 18.71
C THR A 348 27.04 -37.59 18.23
N GLU A 349 26.40 -36.88 19.15
CA GLU A 349 25.28 -35.96 18.90
C GLU A 349 25.72 -34.84 17.95
N ARG A 350 26.98 -34.39 18.06
CA ARG A 350 27.59 -33.39 17.16
C ARG A 350 27.70 -33.88 15.71
N VAL A 351 27.95 -35.18 15.51
CA VAL A 351 27.96 -35.81 14.18
C VAL A 351 26.52 -35.97 13.65
N VAL A 352 25.59 -36.42 14.50
CA VAL A 352 24.16 -36.56 14.15
C VAL A 352 23.57 -35.21 13.75
N PHE A 353 23.81 -34.15 14.53
CA PHE A 353 23.37 -32.80 14.19
C PHE A 353 23.93 -32.33 12.85
N LYS A 354 25.25 -32.48 12.60
CA LYS A 354 25.87 -32.08 11.32
C LYS A 354 25.27 -32.85 10.13
N PHE A 355 24.98 -34.14 10.29
CA PHE A 355 24.30 -34.93 9.28
C PHE A 355 22.90 -34.37 8.98
N ILE A 356 22.07 -34.18 10.01
CA ILE A 356 20.72 -33.61 9.91
C ILE A 356 20.74 -32.22 9.26
N GLN A 357 21.63 -31.33 9.70
CA GLN A 357 21.83 -30.00 9.13
C GLN A 357 22.14 -30.09 7.62
N SER A 358 23.09 -30.95 7.23
CA SER A 358 23.50 -31.11 5.83
C SER A 358 22.44 -31.73 4.91
N LYS A 359 21.43 -32.43 5.45
CA LYS A 359 20.43 -33.18 4.68
C LYS A 359 19.04 -32.54 4.67
N LEU A 360 18.62 -31.94 5.78
CA LEU A 360 17.25 -31.43 5.95
C LEU A 360 17.21 -29.90 6.08
N TYR A 361 18.29 -29.27 6.52
CA TYR A 361 18.30 -27.84 6.90
C TYR A 361 19.50 -27.07 6.30
N ALA A 362 19.94 -27.44 5.09
CA ALA A 362 21.16 -26.92 4.47
C ALA A 362 21.20 -25.40 4.27
N ASN A 363 20.04 -24.73 4.27
CA ASN A 363 19.90 -23.27 4.13
C ASN A 363 19.56 -22.54 5.45
N ALA A 364 19.47 -23.25 6.58
CA ALA A 364 19.10 -22.64 7.86
C ALA A 364 20.34 -22.23 8.68
N SER A 365 20.26 -21.07 9.34
CA SER A 365 21.31 -20.59 10.23
C SER A 365 21.19 -21.25 11.60
N PHE A 366 22.27 -21.90 12.04
CA PHE A 366 22.43 -22.48 13.38
C PHE A 366 23.73 -21.95 13.98
N GLN A 367 23.76 -21.77 15.30
CA GLN A 367 25.02 -21.52 16.01
C GLN A 367 25.90 -22.77 16.05
N PRO A 368 27.21 -22.62 16.33
CA PRO A 368 28.12 -23.77 16.49
C PRO A 368 27.60 -24.76 17.54
N PHE A 369 27.58 -26.05 17.19
CA PHE A 369 27.11 -27.10 18.11
C PHE A 369 27.92 -27.11 19.42
N VAL A 370 27.19 -27.03 20.53
CA VAL A 370 27.71 -27.03 21.90
C VAL A 370 27.65 -28.45 22.49
N SER A 371 28.81 -28.94 22.94
CA SER A 371 28.93 -30.18 23.70
C SER A 371 28.89 -29.86 25.19
N VAL A 372 27.87 -30.31 25.92
CA VAL A 372 27.69 -29.97 27.35
C VAL A 372 28.53 -30.84 28.29
N GLY A 373 29.08 -31.97 27.82
CA GLY A 373 29.93 -32.86 28.60
C GLY A 373 29.15 -33.79 29.55
N GLY A 374 27.96 -34.23 29.13
CA GLY A 374 27.10 -35.16 29.87
C GLY A 374 25.77 -34.57 30.38
N LYS A 375 24.81 -35.46 30.61
CA LYS A 375 23.37 -35.17 30.81
C LYS A 375 23.05 -34.16 31.92
N ASN A 376 23.82 -34.14 33.00
CA ASN A 376 23.60 -33.23 34.13
C ASN A 376 23.96 -31.76 33.81
N ASN A 377 24.80 -31.51 32.79
CA ASN A 377 25.36 -30.19 32.53
C ASN A 377 24.47 -29.32 31.64
N PHE A 378 23.47 -29.89 30.95
CA PHE A 378 22.62 -29.16 29.99
C PHE A 378 22.06 -27.87 30.59
N LYS A 379 21.44 -27.92 31.78
CA LYS A 379 20.81 -26.73 32.36
C LYS A 379 21.80 -25.59 32.58
N GLN A 380 22.98 -25.87 33.14
CA GLN A 380 23.98 -24.86 33.42
C GLN A 380 24.62 -24.31 32.14
N GLN A 381 24.94 -25.18 31.17
CA GLN A 381 25.59 -24.78 29.92
C GLN A 381 24.65 -24.03 28.98
N ILE A 382 23.37 -24.44 28.89
CA ILE A 382 22.36 -23.75 28.08
C ILE A 382 22.11 -22.34 28.63
N VAL A 383 21.84 -22.22 29.94
CA VAL A 383 21.62 -20.91 30.58
C VAL A 383 22.87 -20.03 30.44
N GLY A 384 24.05 -20.52 30.81
CA GLY A 384 25.28 -19.72 30.78
C GLY A 384 25.71 -19.29 29.37
N ILE A 385 25.39 -20.03 28.31
CA ILE A 385 25.67 -19.60 26.93
C ILE A 385 24.61 -18.63 26.43
N ILE A 386 23.32 -18.90 26.68
CA ILE A 386 22.24 -18.00 26.26
C ILE A 386 22.36 -16.65 26.96
N GLU A 387 22.55 -16.60 28.29
CA GLU A 387 22.70 -15.35 29.06
C GLU A 387 23.84 -14.44 28.54
N ASN A 388 24.95 -15.03 28.08
CA ASN A 388 26.06 -14.29 27.47
C ASN A 388 25.83 -13.91 25.99
N GLU A 389 24.91 -14.58 25.29
CA GLU A 389 24.52 -14.29 23.90
C GLU A 389 23.13 -13.62 23.76
N VAL A 390 22.48 -13.14 24.83
CA VAL A 390 21.21 -12.38 24.74
C VAL A 390 21.45 -11.01 24.13
N ILE A 391 21.54 -10.98 22.80
CA ILE A 391 21.27 -9.79 22.00
C ILE A 391 19.80 -9.44 22.22
N LEU A 392 19.56 -8.33 22.91
CA LEU A 392 18.22 -7.80 23.19
C LEU A 392 17.35 -7.82 21.92
N ASN A 393 16.15 -8.40 22.06
CA ASN A 393 15.10 -8.55 21.03
C ASN A 393 15.22 -9.72 20.03
N ARG A 394 16.13 -10.69 20.21
CA ARG A 394 16.16 -11.91 19.37
C ARG A 394 15.36 -13.09 19.94
N GLU A 395 14.67 -13.82 19.05
CA GLU A 395 14.11 -15.13 19.38
C GLU A 395 15.24 -16.17 19.40
N VAL A 396 15.54 -16.70 20.58
CA VAL A 396 16.48 -17.81 20.79
C VAL A 396 15.73 -19.13 20.72
N ARG A 397 16.20 -20.08 19.90
CA ARG A 397 15.65 -21.44 19.83
C ARG A 397 16.67 -22.45 20.28
N ILE A 398 16.24 -23.39 21.12
CA ILE A 398 17.12 -24.38 21.75
C ILE A 398 16.79 -25.75 21.15
N LEU A 399 17.78 -26.41 20.55
CA LEU A 399 17.63 -27.76 20.00
C LEU A 399 18.53 -28.71 20.79
N ILE A 400 17.92 -29.63 21.55
CA ILE A 400 18.63 -30.54 22.46
C ILE A 400 18.68 -31.94 21.84
N PHE A 401 19.90 -32.46 21.69
CA PHE A 401 20.19 -33.85 21.34
C PHE A 401 20.64 -34.57 22.63
N ARG A 402 19.80 -35.47 23.14
CA ARG A 402 20.06 -36.26 24.36
C ARG A 402 19.57 -37.69 24.15
N ASP A 403 20.37 -38.67 24.59
CA ASP A 403 19.93 -40.06 24.62
C ASP A 403 19.01 -40.33 25.82
N LEU A 404 17.92 -41.05 25.59
CA LEU A 404 16.97 -41.47 26.64
C LEU A 404 17.55 -42.66 27.43
N ASP A 405 17.78 -42.48 28.73
CA ASP A 405 18.33 -43.56 29.56
C ASP A 405 17.30 -44.65 29.89
N ALA A 406 17.78 -45.86 30.17
CA ALA A 406 16.94 -46.97 30.59
C ALA A 406 16.22 -46.65 31.92
N GLY A 407 14.91 -46.41 31.83
CA GLY A 407 14.07 -46.01 32.96
C GLY A 407 13.54 -44.56 32.89
N GLU A 408 14.06 -43.74 31.98
CA GLU A 408 13.47 -42.44 31.67
C GLU A 408 12.27 -42.56 30.71
N ASN A 409 11.45 -41.51 30.66
CA ASN A 409 10.46 -41.32 29.61
C ASN A 409 10.54 -39.89 29.02
N GLY A 410 9.99 -39.69 27.82
CA GLY A 410 10.08 -38.39 27.14
C GLY A 410 9.48 -37.21 27.90
N GLN A 411 8.52 -37.45 28.82
CA GLN A 411 7.94 -36.38 29.64
C GLN A 411 8.86 -35.96 30.79
N SER A 412 9.53 -36.91 31.47
CA SER A 412 10.51 -36.56 32.51
C SER A 412 11.73 -35.83 31.92
N VAL A 413 12.13 -36.17 30.70
CA VAL A 413 13.17 -35.44 29.96
C VAL A 413 12.71 -34.04 29.55
N ALA A 414 11.46 -33.86 29.10
CA ALA A 414 10.93 -32.53 28.79
C ALA A 414 10.79 -31.65 30.04
N GLN A 415 10.40 -32.22 31.19
CA GLN A 415 10.23 -31.51 32.45
C GLN A 415 11.52 -30.90 32.99
N SER A 416 12.68 -31.57 32.86
CA SER A 416 13.95 -31.04 33.36
C SER A 416 14.40 -29.75 32.65
N PHE A 417 13.86 -29.46 31.48
CA PHE A 417 14.13 -28.25 30.70
C PHE A 417 13.06 -27.15 30.81
N GLN A 418 11.93 -27.39 31.49
CA GLN A 418 10.85 -26.39 31.63
C GLN A 418 11.32 -25.09 32.31
N HIS A 419 12.31 -25.16 33.20
CA HIS A 419 12.90 -24.00 33.89
C HIS A 419 14.08 -23.35 33.16
N ILE A 420 14.24 -23.59 31.85
CA ILE A 420 15.20 -22.90 30.97
C ILE A 420 14.48 -21.90 30.05
N VAL A 421 13.17 -22.05 29.87
CA VAL A 421 12.35 -21.15 29.06
C VAL A 421 11.86 -19.99 29.93
N MET A 422 12.18 -18.76 29.52
CA MET A 422 11.62 -17.49 30.01
C MET A 422 11.12 -16.66 28.83
#